data_AF-X8JVM3-F1
#
_entry.id   AF-X8JVM3-F1
#
_cell.length_a   1.000
_cell.length_b   1.000
_cell.length_c   1.000
_cell.angle_alpha   90.00
_cell.angle_beta   90.00
_cell.angle_gamma   90.00
#
_symmetry.space_group_name_H-M   'P 1'
#
loop_
_entity.id
_entity.type
_entity.pdbx_description
1 polymer ?
#
loop_
_entity_poly.entity_id
_entity_poly.type
_entity_poly.pdbx_seq_one_letter_code
_entity_poly.pdbx_strand_id
1 'polypeptide(L)'
;MIDVIIATCRCCHGPQLYDAHLYFSFGGVADPNAESYLRSICNSDRVSQAAKAKNTPLVFGEWSLATNFNASAEFLFKWADAQKTIYAGQADGWIFWTFKIEEGSANLPNWSYFESLKAGYFTKDPSKYTDPDVCKPWMNATSSYTAA
;
A
#
# COMPACT_ATOMS: atom_id res chain seq x y z
N MET A 1 -12.15 3.18 -6.31
CA MET A 1 -11.20 3.84 -5.38
C MET A 1 -12.00 4.52 -4.28
N ILE A 2 -11.90 4.03 -3.04
CA ILE A 2 -12.44 4.74 -1.88
C ILE A 2 -11.25 5.55 -1.34
N ASP A 3 -11.17 6.81 -1.75
CA ASP A 3 -10.26 7.79 -1.18
C ASP A 3 -11.03 8.56 -0.10
N VAL A 4 -10.81 8.23 1.16
CA VAL A 4 -11.26 9.06 2.28
C VAL A 4 -10.03 9.75 2.85
N ILE A 5 -9.80 10.99 2.43
CA ILE A 5 -8.88 11.88 3.15
C ILE A 5 -9.67 12.47 4.32
N ILE A 6 -9.46 11.94 5.52
CA ILE A 6 -10.02 12.53 6.75
C ILE A 6 -9.08 13.65 7.20
N ALA A 7 -9.40 14.89 6.84
CA ALA A 7 -8.79 16.05 7.47
C ALA A 7 -9.47 16.27 8.83
N THR A 8 -8.75 16.02 9.93
CA THR A 8 -9.27 16.31 11.27
C THR A 8 -9.23 17.83 11.54
N CYS A 9 -10.43 18.36 11.80
CA CYS A 9 -10.80 19.68 12.35
C CYS A 9 -10.41 20.97 11.60
N ARG A 10 -11.29 21.39 10.68
CA ARG A 10 -11.37 22.77 10.18
C ARG A 10 -12.14 23.68 11.14
N CYS A 11 -11.58 23.94 12.33
CA CYS A 11 -12.09 25.03 13.20
C CYS A 11 -11.03 25.73 14.08
N CYS A 12 -9.79 25.26 14.15
CA CYS A 12 -8.68 25.97 14.81
C CYS A 12 -7.37 25.57 14.13
N HIS A 13 -6.41 26.49 14.02
CA HIS A 13 -5.09 26.36 13.36
C HIS A 13 -4.13 25.35 14.04
N GLY A 14 -4.62 24.16 14.40
CA GLY A 14 -3.83 23.08 14.97
C GLY A 14 -3.07 22.28 13.90
N PRO A 15 -2.10 21.45 14.33
CA PRO A 15 -1.45 20.51 13.44
C PRO A 15 -2.47 19.57 12.81
N GLN A 16 -2.30 19.29 11.52
CA GLN A 16 -3.14 18.38 10.74
C GLN A 16 -2.32 17.14 10.37
N LEU A 17 -2.98 15.99 10.32
CA LEU A 17 -2.46 14.75 9.78
C LEU A 17 -3.45 14.28 8.71
N TYR A 18 -2.93 13.91 7.54
CA TYR A 18 -3.73 13.39 6.45
C TYR A 18 -3.64 11.87 6.47
N ASP A 19 -4.79 11.21 6.57
CA ASP A 19 -4.90 9.77 6.49
C ASP A 19 -5.35 9.37 5.08
N ALA A 20 -4.60 8.47 4.44
CA ALA A 20 -4.96 7.85 3.18
C ALA A 20 -5.18 6.35 3.36
N HIS A 21 -6.29 5.86 2.83
CA HIS A 21 -6.58 4.43 2.78
C HIS A 21 -6.35 3.94 1.35
N LEU A 22 -5.53 2.90 1.18
CA LEU A 22 -5.21 2.37 -0.13
C LEU A 22 -5.45 0.86 -0.19
N TYR A 23 -6.49 0.49 -0.92
CA TYR A 23 -6.89 -0.89 -1.15
C TYR A 23 -7.00 -1.18 -2.64
N PHE A 24 -6.25 -2.17 -3.11
CA PHE A 24 -6.38 -2.65 -4.47
C PHE A 24 -7.48 -3.73 -4.61
N SER A 25 -7.92 -4.33 -3.49
CA SER A 25 -8.95 -5.37 -3.44
C SER A 25 -10.34 -4.98 -3.96
N PHE A 26 -10.64 -3.69 -4.08
CA PHE A 26 -11.96 -3.20 -4.54
C PHE A 26 -11.99 -2.78 -6.02
N GLY A 27 -10.87 -2.97 -6.74
CA GLY A 27 -10.77 -2.64 -8.17
C GLY A 27 -10.67 -1.15 -8.51
N GLY A 28 -10.45 -0.87 -9.79
CA GLY A 28 -10.38 0.49 -10.34
C GLY A 28 -9.05 1.23 -10.14
N VAL A 29 -8.00 0.55 -9.68
CA VAL A 29 -6.64 1.12 -9.51
C VAL A 29 -5.70 0.62 -10.61
N ALA A 30 -5.85 -0.64 -11.01
CA ALA A 30 -5.07 -1.30 -12.05
C ALA A 30 -5.84 -2.54 -12.53
N ASP A 31 -5.41 -3.12 -13.65
CA ASP A 31 -5.89 -4.44 -14.06
C ASP A 31 -5.61 -5.48 -12.96
N PRO A 32 -6.51 -6.48 -12.76
CA PRO A 32 -6.46 -7.41 -11.64
C PRO A 32 -5.39 -8.50 -11.84
N ASN A 33 -4.12 -8.11 -11.91
CA ASN A 33 -2.98 -9.01 -12.02
C ASN A 33 -1.72 -8.46 -11.32
N ALA A 34 -0.78 -9.37 -11.05
CA ALA A 34 0.44 -9.10 -10.29
C ALA A 34 1.33 -8.01 -10.90
N GLU A 35 1.51 -8.04 -12.23
CA GLU A 35 2.35 -7.08 -12.94
C GLU A 35 1.75 -5.67 -12.88
N SER A 36 0.46 -5.52 -13.22
CA SER A 36 -0.20 -4.22 -13.21
C SER A 36 -0.21 -3.61 -11.79
N TYR A 37 -0.37 -4.41 -10.74
CA TYR A 37 -0.31 -3.93 -9.36
C TYR A 37 1.07 -3.41 -8.96
N LEU A 38 2.13 -4.20 -9.19
CA LEU A 38 3.50 -3.80 -8.88
C LEU A 38 3.90 -2.56 -9.68
N ARG A 39 3.53 -2.51 -10.96
CA ARG A 39 3.77 -1.36 -11.82
C ARG A 39 3.05 -0.12 -11.30
N SER A 40 1.77 -0.23 -10.95
CA SER A 40 0.97 0.91 -10.45
C SER A 40 1.47 1.43 -9.12
N ILE A 41 1.80 0.56 -8.16
CA ILE A 41 2.30 1.01 -6.87
C ILE A 41 3.71 1.60 -7.01
N CYS A 42 4.65 0.95 -7.71
CA CYS A 42 6.02 1.45 -7.80
C CYS A 42 6.18 2.74 -8.61
N ASN A 43 5.17 3.11 -9.42
CA ASN A 43 5.15 4.36 -10.18
C ASN A 43 4.11 5.37 -9.67
N SER A 44 3.52 5.15 -8.49
CA SER A 44 2.51 6.08 -7.96
C SER A 44 3.13 7.44 -7.63
N ASP A 45 2.45 8.51 -8.03
CA ASP A 45 2.80 9.88 -7.70
C ASP A 45 1.99 10.45 -6.52
N ARG A 46 1.17 9.61 -5.87
CA ARG A 46 0.15 10.00 -4.87
C ARG A 46 0.71 10.85 -3.73
N VAL A 47 1.85 10.44 -3.16
CA VAL A 47 2.50 11.20 -2.07
C VAL A 47 3.03 12.54 -2.57
N SER A 48 3.63 12.57 -3.76
CA SER A 48 4.12 13.81 -4.36
C SER A 48 2.98 14.78 -4.69
N GLN A 49 1.82 14.28 -5.12
CA GLN A 49 0.62 15.08 -5.37
C GLN A 49 0.04 15.64 -4.06
N ALA A 50 -0.03 14.83 -3.00
CA ALA A 50 -0.43 15.29 -1.67
C ALA A 50 0.50 16.40 -1.15
N ALA A 51 1.81 16.23 -1.29
CA ALA A 51 2.79 17.26 -0.93
C ALA A 51 2.61 18.57 -1.72
N LYS A 52 2.39 18.50 -3.04
CA LYS A 52 2.08 19.67 -3.89
C LYS A 52 0.81 20.40 -3.43
N ALA A 53 -0.19 19.65 -2.95
CA ALA A 53 -1.43 20.19 -2.40
C ALA A 53 -1.33 20.66 -0.94
N LYS A 54 -0.14 20.56 -0.31
CA LYS A 54 0.10 20.85 1.12
C LYS A 54 -0.68 19.93 2.08
N ASN A 55 -0.99 18.71 1.65
CA ASN A 55 -1.62 17.68 2.47
C ASN A 55 -0.55 16.83 3.18
N THR A 56 0.23 17.46 4.05
CA THR A 56 1.34 16.84 4.78
C THR A 56 1.30 17.19 6.27
N PRO A 57 1.71 16.31 7.18
CA PRO A 57 2.17 14.93 6.94
C PRO A 57 1.06 13.99 6.44
N LEU A 58 1.43 13.02 5.61
CA LEU A 58 0.55 12.00 5.03
C LEU A 58 0.94 10.62 5.57
N VAL A 59 -0.01 9.93 6.17
CA VAL A 59 0.15 8.54 6.62
C VAL A 59 -0.85 7.66 5.88
N PHE A 60 -0.42 6.45 5.52
CA PHE A 60 -1.33 5.43 5.01
C PHE A 60 -1.93 4.66 6.19
N GLY A 61 -3.01 5.19 6.76
CA GLY A 61 -3.62 4.65 7.99
C GLY A 61 -4.38 3.35 7.79
N GLU A 62 -4.70 2.99 6.54
CA GLU A 62 -5.23 1.66 6.21
C GLU A 62 -4.73 1.14 4.86
N TRP A 63 -4.29 -0.11 4.86
CA TRP A 63 -3.92 -0.90 3.69
C TRP A 63 -3.82 -2.37 4.08
N SER A 64 -3.83 -3.28 3.10
CA SER A 64 -3.64 -4.72 3.34
C SER A 64 -2.90 -5.39 2.17
N LEU A 65 -2.65 -6.69 2.25
CA LEU A 65 -2.11 -7.45 1.11
C LEU A 65 -3.22 -7.96 0.18
N ALA A 66 -4.48 -7.64 0.46
CA ALA A 66 -5.61 -8.16 -0.30
C ALA A 66 -5.66 -7.61 -1.71
N THR A 67 -5.98 -8.49 -2.65
CA THR A 67 -6.11 -8.21 -4.08
C THR A 67 -7.49 -8.64 -4.56
N ASN A 68 -7.89 -8.15 -5.74
CA ASN A 68 -9.14 -8.58 -6.39
C ASN A 68 -8.93 -9.76 -7.37
N PHE A 69 -7.82 -10.48 -7.23
CA PHE A 69 -7.44 -11.66 -8.01
C PHE A 69 -6.73 -12.68 -7.11
N ASN A 70 -6.63 -13.94 -7.56
CA ASN A 70 -5.94 -14.98 -6.79
C ASN A 70 -4.42 -14.76 -6.82
N ALA A 71 -3.89 -14.16 -5.76
CA ALA A 71 -2.48 -13.80 -5.62
C ALA A 71 -1.61 -14.99 -5.22
N SER A 72 -0.45 -15.15 -5.87
CA SER A 72 0.54 -16.15 -5.47
C SER A 72 1.36 -15.68 -4.26
N ALA A 73 1.92 -16.61 -3.50
CA ALA A 73 2.81 -16.29 -2.37
C ALA A 73 4.05 -15.48 -2.80
N GLU A 74 4.62 -15.78 -3.98
CA GLU A 74 5.75 -15.03 -4.53
C GLU A 74 5.35 -13.57 -4.84
N PHE A 75 4.15 -13.36 -5.39
CA PHE A 75 3.65 -12.01 -5.59
C PHE A 75 3.43 -11.30 -4.26
N LEU A 76 2.79 -11.94 -3.27
CA LEU A 76 2.50 -11.32 -1.97
C LEU A 76 3.77 -10.90 -1.22
N PHE A 77 4.83 -11.70 -1.35
CA PHE A 77 6.17 -11.36 -0.84
C PHE A 77 6.69 -10.04 -1.43
N LYS A 78 6.62 -9.88 -2.76
CA LYS A 78 7.03 -8.64 -3.44
C LYS A 78 6.06 -7.49 -3.14
N TRP A 79 4.76 -7.80 -3.10
CA TRP A 79 3.66 -6.84 -2.94
C TRP A 79 3.74 -6.10 -1.60
N ALA A 80 4.09 -6.80 -0.53
CA ALA A 80 4.28 -6.22 0.79
C ALA A 80 5.34 -5.10 0.79
N ASP A 81 6.52 -5.35 0.20
CA ASP A 81 7.59 -4.36 0.16
C ASP A 81 7.34 -3.26 -0.88
N ALA A 82 6.71 -3.58 -2.01
CA ALA A 82 6.33 -2.60 -3.03
C ALA A 82 5.37 -1.53 -2.46
N GLN A 83 4.39 -1.96 -1.66
CA GLN A 83 3.51 -1.06 -0.93
C GLN A 83 4.26 -0.21 0.12
N LYS A 84 5.08 -0.84 0.98
CA LYS A 84 5.90 -0.11 1.97
C LYS A 84 6.91 0.86 1.35
N THR A 85 7.31 0.66 0.10
CA THR A 85 8.23 1.59 -0.61
C THR A 85 7.60 2.98 -0.72
N ILE A 86 6.27 3.06 -0.91
CA ILE A 86 5.56 4.33 -0.84
C ILE A 86 5.30 4.72 0.61
N TYR A 87 4.74 3.82 1.40
CA TYR A 87 4.15 4.23 2.67
C TYR A 87 5.18 4.58 3.74
N ALA A 88 6.34 3.92 3.73
CA ALA A 88 7.48 4.23 4.61
C ALA A 88 8.60 5.00 3.91
N GLY A 89 8.71 4.90 2.57
CA GLY A 89 9.79 5.53 1.82
C GLY A 89 9.47 6.91 1.27
N GLN A 90 8.20 7.20 0.97
CA GLN A 90 7.76 8.49 0.43
C GLN A 90 6.85 9.26 1.38
N ALA A 91 5.93 8.56 2.05
CA ALA A 91 5.00 9.11 3.05
C ALA A 91 5.60 9.10 4.47
N ASP A 92 4.84 9.62 5.43
CA ASP A 92 5.27 9.77 6.83
C ASP A 92 4.99 8.52 7.70
N GLY A 93 4.51 7.43 7.09
CA GLY A 93 4.29 6.15 7.77
C GLY A 93 3.05 5.41 7.31
N TRP A 94 2.77 4.30 7.99
CA TRP A 94 1.68 3.40 7.65
C TRP A 94 1.12 2.63 8.86
N ILE A 95 -0.13 2.20 8.75
CA ILE A 95 -0.82 1.34 9.70
C ILE A 95 -1.51 0.23 8.90
N PHE A 96 -1.12 -1.02 9.16
CA PHE A 96 -1.67 -2.17 8.43
C PHE A 96 -3.05 -2.54 8.96
N TRP A 97 -4.01 -2.72 8.05
CA TRP A 97 -5.35 -3.19 8.36
C TRP A 97 -5.44 -4.71 8.11
N THR A 98 -5.45 -5.56 9.14
CA THR A 98 -5.46 -5.29 10.59
C THR A 98 -4.42 -6.13 11.34
N PHE A 99 -4.29 -5.91 12.64
CA PHE A 99 -3.35 -6.63 13.51
C PHE A 99 -3.60 -8.15 13.46
N LYS A 100 -4.86 -8.58 13.64
CA LYS A 100 -5.28 -9.98 13.53
C LYS A 100 -6.74 -10.10 13.10
N ILE A 101 -7.09 -11.24 12.51
CA ILE A 101 -8.47 -11.67 12.29
C ILE A 101 -8.66 -13.09 12.85
N GLU A 102 -9.90 -13.59 12.80
CA GLU A 102 -10.24 -14.92 13.29
C GLU A 102 -9.49 -16.04 12.54
N GLU A 103 -9.09 -17.08 13.26
CA GLU A 103 -8.48 -18.28 12.69
C GLU A 103 -9.47 -18.98 11.75
N GLY A 104 -8.97 -19.53 10.64
CA GLY A 104 -9.82 -20.17 9.62
C GLY A 104 -10.59 -19.21 8.71
N SER A 105 -10.43 -17.89 8.88
CA SER A 105 -11.01 -16.92 7.96
C SER A 105 -10.46 -17.07 6.54
N ALA A 106 -11.33 -17.00 5.54
CA ALA A 106 -10.95 -16.97 4.12
C ALA A 106 -10.11 -15.73 3.73
N ASN A 107 -10.05 -14.74 4.61
CA ASN A 107 -9.28 -13.51 4.45
C ASN A 107 -7.81 -13.64 4.92
N LEU A 108 -7.44 -14.79 5.48
CA LEU A 108 -6.05 -15.10 5.82
C LEU A 108 -5.24 -15.45 4.56
N PRO A 109 -3.97 -15.02 4.47
CA PRO A 109 -3.25 -14.17 5.43
C PRO A 109 -3.45 -12.66 5.19
N ASN A 110 -4.08 -12.28 4.07
CA ASN A 110 -3.96 -10.97 3.45
C ASN A 110 -4.49 -9.78 4.28
N TRP A 111 -5.41 -10.03 5.20
CA TRP A 111 -6.00 -9.04 6.10
C TRP A 111 -5.48 -9.11 7.54
N SER A 112 -4.47 -9.94 7.81
CA SER A 112 -3.89 -10.15 9.14
C SER A 112 -2.38 -9.93 9.11
N TYR A 113 -1.91 -8.95 9.87
CA TYR A 113 -0.50 -8.60 9.94
C TYR A 113 0.34 -9.77 10.44
N PHE A 114 -0.07 -10.45 11.53
CA PHE A 114 0.71 -11.56 12.09
C PHE A 114 0.69 -12.80 11.21
N GLU A 115 -0.41 -13.08 10.52
CA GLU A 115 -0.44 -14.23 9.60
C GLU A 115 0.40 -13.95 8.35
N SER A 116 0.41 -12.70 7.86
CA SER A 116 1.33 -12.28 6.80
C SER A 116 2.80 -12.29 7.23
N LEU A 117 3.08 -11.92 8.48
CA LEU A 117 4.42 -12.02 9.08
C LEU A 117 4.86 -13.48 9.22
N LYS A 118 3.98 -14.37 9.68
CA LYS A 118 4.22 -15.81 9.81
C LYS A 118 4.43 -16.47 8.44
N ALA A 119 3.72 -16.01 7.41
CA ALA A 119 3.91 -16.43 6.02
C ALA A 119 5.22 -15.92 5.38
N GLY A 120 5.95 -15.02 6.06
CA GLY A 120 7.23 -14.51 5.58
C GLY A 120 7.13 -13.33 4.60
N TYR A 121 5.96 -12.70 4.48
CA TYR A 121 5.79 -11.50 3.63
C TYR A 121 6.32 -10.23 4.31
N PHE A 122 6.45 -10.24 5.63
CA PHE A 122 7.02 -9.15 6.42
C PHE A 122 8.26 -9.62 7.17
N THR A 123 9.13 -8.66 7.47
CA THR A 123 10.26 -8.81 8.40
C THR A 123 9.80 -8.63 9.84
N LYS A 124 10.51 -9.24 10.81
CA LYS A 124 10.23 -9.05 12.24
C LYS A 124 10.40 -7.60 12.68
N ASP A 125 11.36 -6.90 12.09
CA ASP A 125 11.51 -5.45 12.22
C ASP A 125 10.70 -4.77 11.09
N PRO A 126 9.58 -4.09 11.39
CA PRO A 126 8.71 -3.49 10.37
C PRO A 126 9.37 -2.33 9.62
N SER A 127 10.48 -1.78 10.12
CA SER A 127 11.25 -0.74 9.43
C SER A 127 12.11 -1.28 8.29
N LYS A 128 12.21 -2.61 8.16
CA LYS A 128 13.01 -3.27 7.12
C LYS A 128 12.14 -3.75 5.96
N TYR A 129 12.77 -3.80 4.81
CA TYR A 129 12.25 -4.48 3.62
C TYR A 129 12.84 -5.88 3.57
N THR A 130 12.09 -6.82 3.03
CA THR A 130 12.63 -8.14 2.68
C THR A 130 13.41 -8.05 1.37
N ASP A 131 12.88 -7.30 0.40
CA ASP A 131 13.53 -6.90 -0.84
C ASP A 131 13.46 -5.36 -1.02
N PRO A 132 14.52 -4.62 -0.68
CA PRO A 132 14.57 -3.16 -0.85
C PRO A 132 14.58 -2.71 -2.32
N ASP A 133 14.84 -3.64 -3.26
CA ASP A 133 14.99 -3.36 -4.68
C ASP A 133 13.76 -3.76 -5.50
N VAL A 134 12.68 -4.19 -4.84
CA VAL A 134 11.45 -4.71 -5.47
C VAL A 134 10.84 -3.79 -6.53
N CYS A 135 11.00 -2.47 -6.38
CA CYS A 135 10.49 -1.48 -7.32
C CYS A 135 11.44 -1.14 -8.48
N LYS A 136 12.73 -1.49 -8.42
CA LYS A 136 13.71 -1.17 -9.49
C LYS A 136 13.29 -1.63 -10.89
N PRO A 137 12.71 -2.84 -11.08
CA PRO A 137 12.26 -3.28 -12.41
C PRO A 137 11.12 -2.44 -13.00
N TRP A 138 10.38 -1.71 -12.16
CA TRP A 138 9.17 -1.00 -12.55
C TRP A 138 9.39 0.50 -12.80
N MET A 139 10.48 1.09 -12.29
CA MET A 139 10.74 2.54 -12.33
C MET A 139 11.32 3.06 -13.66
N ASN A 140 11.63 2.20 -14.63
CA ASN A 140 12.18 2.59 -15.95
C ASN A 140 11.56 1.82 -17.12
N ALA A 141 10.50 1.04 -16.89
CA ALA A 141 9.80 0.35 -17.96
C ALA A 141 8.93 1.38 -18.70
N THR A 142 9.48 1.94 -19.79
CA THR A 142 8.84 2.93 -20.67
C THR A 142 7.35 2.66 -20.82
N SER A 143 6.56 3.65 -20.44
CA SER A 143 5.10 3.64 -20.42
C SER A 143 4.55 3.43 -21.83
N SER A 144 4.31 2.18 -22.23
CA SER A 144 3.38 1.83 -23.30
C SER A 144 2.19 1.10 -22.69
N TYR A 145 1.45 1.81 -21.83
CA TYR A 145 0.08 1.47 -21.49
C TYR A 145 -0.76 2.70 -21.79
N THR A 146 -1.46 2.65 -22.93
CA THR A 146 -2.61 3.50 -23.18
C THR A 146 -3.69 3.12 -22.18
N ALA A 147 -4.05 4.06 -21.30
CA ALA A 147 -5.29 3.96 -20.54
C ALA A 147 -6.45 3.83 -21.54
N ALA A 148 -7.26 2.78 -21.37
CA ALA A 148 -8.57 2.66 -21.99
C ALA A 148 -9.62 3.37 -21.13
#